data_AF-A0A9P5U4K9-F1
#
_entry.id   AF-A0A9P5U4K9-F1
#
_cell.length_a   1.000
_cell.length_b   1.000
_cell.length_c   1.000
_cell.angle_alpha   90.00
_cell.angle_beta   90.00
_cell.angle_gamma   90.00
#
_symmetry.space_group_name_H-M   'P 1'
#
loop_
_entity.id
_entity.type
_entity.pdbx_description
1 polymer ?
#
loop_
_entity_poly.entity_id
_entity_poly.type
_entity_poly.pdbx_seq_one_letter_code
_entity_poly.pdbx_strand_id
1 'polypeptide(L)'
;MLQELPVYILDGVVEEPDFVNLLTAVKEAITYVDHPPKCIVLVSILRAAHKLQFTRFKNWAIGLLEKMWPAELEPLPESSHTTRLSTRLSPDEATAIVPVARECGLGSVLKRALYELVRTDCFGQKSTSLASASKTSGVSNGTLSPSDYHLLVQARERLVSLWISVAAASFPPCSDAASGPCVARGPVPDTSIFRLLYENPSPSRHLVQGFNDNDMKTDMEVSKSLFETYMNDPLGGVEKLALLCWKGGLEETGLGYCAPCAQARKEFWVKCREDWWEIFGQVVGC
;
A
#
# COMPACT_ATOMS: atom_id res chain seq x y z
N MET A 1 40.99 -38.00 -6.48
CA MET A 1 39.58 -38.49 -6.39
C MET A 1 38.69 -37.40 -6.95
N LEU A 2 38.13 -37.61 -8.14
CA LEU A 2 37.10 -36.71 -8.68
C LEU A 2 35.81 -37.03 -7.92
N GLN A 3 35.27 -36.07 -7.16
CA GLN A 3 33.92 -36.21 -6.61
C GLN A 3 32.94 -36.30 -7.79
N GLU A 4 32.15 -37.37 -7.84
CA GLU A 4 31.04 -37.47 -8.76
C GLU A 4 30.06 -36.34 -8.44
N LEU A 5 29.92 -35.39 -9.37
CA LEU A 5 28.97 -34.29 -9.23
C LEU A 5 27.58 -34.82 -9.59
N PRO A 6 26.58 -34.68 -8.71
CA PRO A 6 25.23 -35.09 -9.01
C PRO A 6 24.69 -34.26 -10.18
N VAL A 7 24.19 -34.93 -11.22
CA VAL A 7 23.51 -34.32 -12.36
C VAL A 7 22.00 -34.49 -12.19
N TYR A 8 21.27 -33.38 -12.23
CA TYR A 8 19.81 -33.37 -12.12
C TYR A 8 19.19 -33.09 -13.49
N ILE A 9 18.15 -33.83 -13.84
CA ILE A 9 17.37 -33.62 -15.06
C ILE A 9 16.03 -33.00 -14.64
N LEU A 10 15.73 -31.80 -15.14
CA LEU A 10 14.46 -31.13 -14.92
C LEU A 10 13.47 -31.54 -16.01
N ASP A 11 12.34 -32.09 -15.62
CA ASP A 11 11.24 -32.53 -16.49
C ASP A 11 10.25 -31.42 -16.85
N GLY A 12 10.59 -30.17 -16.53
CA GLY A 12 9.73 -29.00 -16.71
C GLY A 12 8.75 -28.75 -15.57
N VAL A 13 8.73 -29.58 -14.51
CA VAL A 13 7.91 -29.29 -13.33
C VAL A 13 8.39 -27.99 -12.66
N VAL A 14 9.70 -27.84 -12.50
CA VAL A 14 10.33 -26.66 -11.87
C VAL A 14 11.25 -25.95 -12.86
N GLU A 15 11.19 -24.62 -12.84
CA GLU A 15 12.11 -23.77 -13.60
C GLU A 15 13.53 -23.87 -13.02
N GLU A 16 14.55 -23.86 -13.87
CA GLU A 16 15.95 -23.98 -13.44
C GLU A 16 16.34 -22.99 -12.31
N PRO A 17 16.00 -21.68 -12.37
CA PRO A 17 16.35 -20.74 -11.30
C PRO A 17 15.71 -21.08 -9.94
N ASP A 18 14.48 -21.61 -9.96
CA ASP A 18 13.77 -22.03 -8.75
C ASP A 18 14.43 -23.25 -8.11
N PHE A 19 14.82 -24.22 -8.93
CA PHE A 19 15.52 -25.39 -8.45
C PHE A 19 16.91 -25.04 -7.89
N VAL A 20 17.67 -24.18 -8.58
CA VAL A 20 18.99 -23.72 -8.11
C VAL A 20 18.89 -22.98 -6.78
N ASN A 21 17.90 -22.10 -6.63
CA ASN A 21 17.68 -21.38 -5.38
C ASN A 21 17.28 -22.33 -4.23
N LEU A 22 16.46 -23.35 -4.51
CA LEU A 22 16.14 -24.39 -3.52
C LEU A 22 17.38 -25.18 -3.09
N LEU A 23 18.21 -25.64 -4.03
CA LEU A 23 19.45 -26.35 -3.72
C LEU A 23 20.43 -25.48 -2.91
N THR A 24 20.51 -24.19 -3.26
CA THR A 24 21.30 -23.21 -2.50
C THR A 24 20.77 -23.10 -1.08
N ALA A 25 19.45 -23.00 -0.90
CA ALA A 25 18.83 -22.96 0.42
C ALA A 25 19.10 -24.24 1.25
N VAL A 26 19.14 -25.41 0.61
CA VAL A 26 19.52 -26.67 1.29
C VAL A 26 20.97 -26.62 1.78
N LYS A 27 21.88 -26.10 0.96
CA LYS A 27 23.31 -25.99 1.28
C LYS A 27 23.59 -24.92 2.34
N GLU A 28 22.86 -23.81 2.29
CA GLU A 28 23.11 -22.59 3.07
C GLU A 28 22.04 -22.37 4.16
N ALA A 29 21.34 -23.42 4.57
CA ALA A 29 20.21 -23.33 5.50
C ALA A 29 20.57 -22.60 6.81
N ILE A 30 21.79 -22.80 7.32
CA ILE A 30 22.27 -22.11 8.53
C ILE A 30 22.47 -20.61 8.27
N THR A 31 23.06 -20.24 7.13
CA THR A 31 23.29 -18.84 6.75
C THR A 31 21.98 -18.04 6.69
N TYR A 32 20.91 -18.66 6.20
CA TYR A 32 19.60 -18.01 6.07
C TYR A 32 18.86 -17.79 7.39
N VAL A 33 19.33 -18.37 8.49
CA VAL A 33 18.83 -18.04 9.83
C VAL A 33 19.20 -16.60 10.20
N ASP A 34 20.46 -16.23 9.95
CA ASP A 34 20.99 -14.90 10.29
C ASP A 34 20.79 -13.88 9.16
N HIS A 35 20.83 -14.36 7.91
CA HIS A 35 20.77 -13.52 6.71
C HIS A 35 19.67 -14.02 5.76
N PRO A 36 18.40 -13.65 6.01
CA PRO A 36 17.29 -14.12 5.19
C PRO A 36 17.49 -13.71 3.72
N PRO A 37 17.15 -14.58 2.75
CA PRO A 37 17.30 -14.25 1.35
C PRO A 37 16.36 -13.12 0.93
N LYS A 38 16.68 -12.48 -0.21
CA LYS A 38 15.80 -11.48 -0.82
C LYS A 38 14.44 -12.10 -1.18
N CYS A 39 13.40 -11.27 -1.22
CA CYS A 39 12.03 -11.66 -1.55
C CYS A 39 11.93 -12.57 -2.79
N ILE A 40 12.55 -12.16 -3.91
CA ILE A 40 12.46 -12.92 -5.16
C ILE A 40 13.08 -14.33 -5.05
N VAL A 41 14.17 -14.47 -4.28
CA VAL A 41 14.82 -15.76 -4.01
C VAL A 41 13.92 -16.62 -3.11
N LEU A 42 13.25 -16.00 -2.14
CA LEU A 42 12.32 -16.69 -1.25
C LEU A 42 11.08 -17.21 -2.00
N VAL A 43 10.50 -16.40 -2.89
CA VAL A 43 9.43 -16.82 -3.81
C VAL A 43 9.88 -17.97 -4.69
N SER A 44 11.10 -17.88 -5.24
CA SER A 44 11.72 -18.91 -6.07
C SER A 44 11.88 -20.24 -5.32
N ILE A 45 12.38 -20.20 -4.08
CA ILE A 45 12.47 -21.36 -3.19
C ILE A 45 11.08 -21.93 -2.89
N LEU A 46 10.09 -21.08 -2.57
CA LEU A 46 8.72 -21.52 -2.28
C LEU A 46 8.10 -22.25 -3.46
N ARG A 47 8.23 -21.73 -4.68
CA ARG A 47 7.72 -22.38 -5.90
C ARG A 47 8.33 -23.77 -6.09
N ALA A 48 9.66 -23.88 -6.06
CA ALA A 48 10.33 -25.18 -6.19
C ALA A 48 9.95 -26.14 -5.06
N ALA A 49 9.99 -25.69 -3.80
CA ALA A 49 9.68 -26.51 -2.65
C ALA A 49 8.23 -27.00 -2.67
N HIS A 50 7.29 -26.16 -3.11
CA HIS A 50 5.89 -26.55 -3.24
C HIS A 50 5.69 -27.61 -4.32
N LYS A 51 6.24 -27.40 -5.52
CA LYS A 51 6.09 -28.33 -6.66
C LYS A 51 6.77 -29.68 -6.43
N LEU A 52 7.94 -29.68 -5.79
CA LEU A 52 8.69 -30.90 -5.46
C LEU A 52 8.30 -31.51 -4.10
N GLN A 53 7.31 -30.93 -3.40
CA GLN A 53 6.80 -31.41 -2.11
C GLN A 53 7.84 -31.41 -0.96
N PHE A 54 8.81 -30.49 -0.98
CA PHE A 54 9.76 -30.26 0.12
C PHE A 54 9.09 -29.47 1.25
N THR A 55 8.27 -30.14 2.05
CA THR A 55 7.40 -29.52 3.07
C THR A 55 8.13 -28.63 4.07
N ARG A 56 9.34 -29.01 4.52
CA ARG A 56 10.13 -28.19 5.46
C ARG A 56 10.53 -26.84 4.87
N PHE A 57 11.05 -26.83 3.65
CA PHE A 57 11.44 -25.59 2.96
C PHE A 57 10.22 -24.78 2.53
N LYS A 58 9.13 -25.44 2.13
CA LYS A 58 7.84 -24.77 1.88
C LYS A 58 7.38 -24.00 3.12
N ASN A 59 7.25 -24.68 4.26
CA ASN A 59 6.77 -24.05 5.49
C ASN A 59 7.71 -22.96 6.01
N TRP A 60 9.03 -23.17 5.91
CA TRP A 60 10.02 -22.15 6.24
C TRP A 60 9.87 -20.91 5.36
N ALA A 61 9.74 -21.08 4.04
CA ALA A 61 9.58 -19.97 3.12
C ALA A 61 8.27 -19.21 3.37
N ILE A 62 7.18 -19.92 3.62
CA ILE A 62 5.89 -19.33 4.01
C ILE A 62 6.04 -18.47 5.26
N GLY A 63 6.57 -19.02 6.35
CA GLY A 63 6.70 -18.29 7.60
C GLY A 63 7.61 -17.07 7.48
N LEU A 64 8.63 -17.13 6.62
CA LEU A 64 9.49 -15.97 6.34
C LEU A 64 8.77 -14.92 5.49
N LEU A 65 7.99 -15.29 4.47
CA LEU A 65 7.18 -14.34 3.68
C LEU A 65 6.12 -13.67 4.58
N GLU A 66 5.40 -14.43 5.41
CA GLU A 66 4.40 -13.88 6.34
C GLU A 66 5.01 -12.93 7.37
N LYS A 67 6.24 -13.22 7.82
CA LYS A 67 6.99 -12.31 8.70
C LYS A 67 7.42 -11.03 7.98
N MET A 68 7.77 -11.11 6.69
CA MET A 68 8.15 -9.97 5.88
C MET A 68 6.94 -9.09 5.50
N TRP A 69 5.77 -9.70 5.29
CA TRP A 69 4.53 -9.02 4.90
C TRP A 69 3.35 -9.53 5.74
N PRO A 70 3.21 -9.03 6.97
CA PRO A 70 2.12 -9.43 7.84
C PRO A 70 0.76 -9.03 7.25
N ALA A 71 -0.27 -9.80 7.61
CA ALA A 71 -1.65 -9.57 7.17
C ALA A 71 -2.22 -8.24 7.70
N GLU A 72 -1.83 -7.91 8.92
CA GLU A 72 -2.34 -6.77 9.66
C GLU A 72 -1.59 -5.50 9.27
N LEU A 73 -2.33 -4.39 9.26
CA LEU A 73 -1.71 -3.09 9.19
C LEU A 73 -0.94 -2.85 10.49
N GLU A 74 0.36 -2.55 10.40
CA GLU A 74 1.12 -2.20 11.60
C GLU A 74 0.48 -1.01 12.33
N PRO A 75 0.48 -1.02 13.68
CA PRO A 75 0.08 0.13 14.48
C PRO A 75 0.86 1.37 14.06
N LEU A 76 0.18 2.52 14.02
CA LEU A 76 0.84 3.77 13.72
C LEU A 76 1.83 4.11 14.84
N PRO A 77 3.10 4.40 14.52
CA PRO A 77 4.05 4.81 15.54
C PRO A 77 3.62 6.16 16.13
N GLU A 78 3.63 6.27 17.45
CA GLU A 78 3.28 7.53 18.14
C GLU A 78 4.25 8.68 17.81
N SER A 79 5.46 8.38 17.31
CA SER A 79 6.57 9.33 17.19
C SER A 79 7.40 9.25 15.90
N SER A 80 7.07 8.38 14.94
CA SER A 80 7.87 8.25 13.71
C SER A 80 7.17 8.86 12.50
N HIS A 81 7.85 9.81 11.83
CA HIS A 81 7.36 10.45 10.61
C HIS A 81 7.38 9.56 9.36
N THR A 82 7.84 8.31 9.48
CA THR A 82 7.85 7.32 8.40
C THR A 82 6.53 6.56 8.35
N THR A 83 5.75 6.76 7.27
CA THR A 83 4.56 5.95 6.94
C THR A 83 4.97 4.49 6.77
N ARG A 84 4.38 3.58 7.55
CA ARG A 84 4.82 2.18 7.70
C ARG A 84 4.17 1.20 6.72
N LEU A 85 3.38 1.68 5.76
CA LEU A 85 3.26 0.99 4.47
C LEU A 85 4.62 0.90 3.71
N SER A 86 5.75 1.25 4.34
CA SER A 86 7.11 1.34 3.77
C SER A 86 7.83 0.02 3.50
N THR A 87 7.35 -1.15 3.94
CA THR A 87 7.81 -2.43 3.36
C THR A 87 7.19 -2.60 1.97
N ARG A 88 7.51 -1.64 1.09
CA ARG A 88 7.04 -1.58 -0.29
C ARG A 88 7.66 -2.75 -1.02
N LEU A 89 6.85 -3.73 -1.37
CA LEU A 89 7.20 -4.63 -2.44
C LEU A 89 7.39 -3.79 -3.69
N SER A 90 8.48 -4.02 -4.41
CA SER A 90 8.53 -3.49 -5.77
C SER A 90 7.36 -4.08 -6.57
N PRO A 91 6.80 -3.36 -7.56
CA PRO A 91 5.72 -3.89 -8.38
C PRO A 91 6.09 -5.21 -9.07
N ASP A 92 7.37 -5.36 -9.45
CA ASP A 92 7.91 -6.60 -10.03
C ASP A 92 7.87 -7.76 -8.99
N GLU A 93 8.24 -7.52 -7.73
CA GLU A 93 8.15 -8.53 -6.66
C GLU A 93 6.69 -8.87 -6.33
N ALA A 94 5.81 -7.87 -6.20
CA ALA A 94 4.39 -8.08 -5.92
C ALA A 94 3.76 -8.95 -7.01
N THR A 95 4.09 -8.68 -8.28
CA THR A 95 3.60 -9.48 -9.42
C THR A 95 4.12 -10.92 -9.39
N ALA A 96 5.38 -11.13 -8.97
CA ALA A 96 5.94 -12.47 -8.82
C ALA A 96 5.32 -13.25 -7.63
N ILE A 97 4.90 -12.55 -6.57
CA ILE A 97 4.29 -13.15 -5.37
C ILE A 97 2.87 -13.62 -5.62
N VAL A 98 2.03 -12.83 -6.32
CA VAL A 98 0.60 -13.13 -6.51
C VAL A 98 0.31 -14.59 -6.91
N PRO A 99 0.93 -15.16 -7.96
CA PRO A 99 0.62 -16.54 -8.37
C PRO A 99 1.02 -17.56 -7.31
N VAL A 100 2.22 -17.45 -6.71
CA VAL A 100 2.67 -18.41 -5.68
C VAL A 100 1.84 -18.30 -4.40
N ALA A 101 1.41 -17.09 -4.03
CA ALA A 101 0.58 -16.86 -2.86
C ALA A 101 -0.80 -17.49 -3.04
N ARG A 102 -1.39 -17.41 -4.25
CA ARG A 102 -2.64 -18.13 -4.57
C ARG A 102 -2.46 -19.65 -4.52
N GLU A 103 -1.43 -20.18 -5.17
CA GLU A 103 -1.15 -21.63 -5.19
C GLU A 103 -0.90 -22.20 -3.78
N CYS A 104 -0.21 -21.44 -2.93
CA CYS A 104 0.14 -21.88 -1.58
C CYS A 104 -0.88 -21.50 -0.50
N GLY A 105 -1.94 -20.75 -0.83
CA GLY A 105 -2.98 -20.33 0.13
C GLY A 105 -2.53 -19.25 1.12
N LEU A 106 -1.65 -18.33 0.68
CA LEU A 106 -1.08 -17.27 1.52
C LEU A 106 -1.94 -16.00 1.48
N GLY A 107 -3.15 -16.05 2.07
CA GLY A 107 -4.12 -14.94 2.00
C GLY A 107 -3.58 -13.60 2.48
N SER A 108 -2.82 -13.59 3.57
CA SER A 108 -2.17 -12.40 4.15
C SER A 108 -1.19 -11.73 3.18
N VAL A 109 -0.23 -12.51 2.68
CA VAL A 109 0.80 -12.08 1.73
C VAL A 109 0.16 -11.69 0.40
N LEU A 110 -0.86 -12.41 -0.05
CA LEU A 110 -1.62 -12.12 -1.27
C LEU A 110 -2.33 -10.77 -1.17
N LYS A 111 -3.07 -10.52 -0.07
CA LYS A 111 -3.72 -9.23 0.20
C LYS A 111 -2.70 -8.10 0.10
N ARG A 112 -1.54 -8.23 0.74
CA ARG A 112 -0.49 -7.21 0.70
C ARG A 112 0.08 -7.01 -0.70
N ALA A 113 0.44 -8.08 -1.41
CA ALA A 113 0.97 -7.99 -2.77
C ALA A 113 -0.02 -7.33 -3.73
N LEU A 114 -1.31 -7.68 -3.66
CA LEU A 114 -2.35 -7.05 -4.47
C LEU A 114 -2.52 -5.57 -4.13
N TYR A 115 -2.41 -5.18 -2.86
CA TYR A 115 -2.48 -3.76 -2.49
C TYR A 115 -1.33 -2.94 -3.10
N GLU A 116 -0.12 -3.49 -3.07
CA GLU A 116 1.06 -2.86 -3.68
C GLU A 116 0.88 -2.63 -5.19
N LEU A 117 0.20 -3.55 -5.88
CA LEU A 117 -0.18 -3.37 -7.27
C LEU A 117 -1.30 -2.32 -7.43
N VAL A 118 -2.36 -2.38 -6.61
CA VAL A 118 -3.46 -1.40 -6.64
C VAL A 118 -2.96 0.03 -6.49
N ARG A 119 -1.95 0.26 -5.65
CA ARG A 119 -1.42 1.61 -5.41
C ARG A 119 -0.39 2.10 -6.43
N THR A 120 0.05 1.23 -7.34
CA THR A 120 1.03 1.56 -8.38
C THR A 120 0.34 1.95 -9.68
N ASP A 121 0.85 2.97 -10.38
CA ASP A 121 0.35 3.35 -11.70
C ASP A 121 0.33 2.15 -12.66
N CYS A 122 -0.76 2.03 -13.43
CA CYS A 122 -0.99 0.89 -14.33
C CYS A 122 -0.81 -0.50 -13.68
N PHE A 123 -0.99 -0.61 -12.35
CA PHE A 123 -0.82 -1.83 -11.59
C PHE A 123 0.57 -2.47 -11.72
N GLY A 124 1.60 -1.65 -11.92
CA GLY A 124 2.97 -2.13 -12.13
C GLY A 124 3.24 -2.69 -13.54
N GLN A 125 2.25 -2.70 -14.43
CA GLN A 125 2.47 -3.11 -15.81
C GLN A 125 3.17 -2.01 -16.59
N LYS A 126 4.34 -2.34 -17.13
CA LYS A 126 5.04 -1.47 -18.09
C LYS A 126 4.18 -1.42 -19.34
N SER A 127 3.62 -0.25 -19.65
CA SER A 127 2.94 -0.02 -20.93
C SER A 127 3.91 -0.39 -22.04
N THR A 128 3.72 -1.56 -22.65
CA THR A 128 4.48 -2.03 -23.80
C THR A 128 4.05 -1.21 -25.01
N SER A 129 4.40 0.07 -24.98
CA SER A 129 4.25 0.99 -26.09
C SER A 129 5.25 0.56 -27.16
N LEU A 130 4.80 -0.37 -28.02
CA LEU A 130 5.12 -0.62 -29.45
C LEU A 130 6.57 -0.52 -29.97
N ALA A 131 7.58 -0.23 -29.14
CA ALA A 131 8.92 0.08 -29.56
C ALA A 131 9.91 -0.76 -28.78
N SER A 132 10.69 -1.54 -29.54
CA SER A 132 11.84 -2.33 -29.11
C SER A 132 11.52 -3.79 -28.82
N ALA A 133 11.43 -4.56 -29.92
CA ALA A 133 11.65 -6.00 -29.97
C ALA A 133 13.11 -6.39 -29.62
N SER A 134 13.64 -5.84 -28.52
CA SER A 134 14.95 -6.23 -28.00
C SER A 134 14.78 -7.57 -27.28
N LYS A 135 15.22 -8.64 -27.95
CA LYS A 135 15.26 -10.03 -27.47
C LYS A 135 16.32 -10.24 -26.37
N THR A 136 16.42 -9.38 -25.37
CA THR A 136 17.28 -9.66 -24.22
C THR A 136 16.54 -10.64 -23.30
N SER A 137 16.95 -11.90 -23.44
CA SER A 137 16.46 -13.10 -22.78
C SER A 137 16.39 -12.98 -21.24
N GLY A 138 15.34 -13.55 -20.66
CA GLY A 138 15.51 -14.44 -19.50
C GLY A 138 14.66 -14.18 -18.27
N VAL A 139 14.16 -12.96 -18.06
CA VAL A 139 13.27 -12.70 -16.92
C VAL A 139 11.89 -12.38 -17.48
N SER A 140 10.98 -13.34 -17.38
CA SER A 140 9.56 -13.13 -17.64
C SER A 140 9.11 -11.99 -16.73
N ASN A 141 9.00 -10.78 -17.29
CA ASN A 141 8.26 -9.71 -16.65
C ASN A 141 6.86 -10.26 -16.43
N GLY A 142 6.52 -10.56 -15.18
CA GLY A 142 5.26 -11.19 -14.84
C GLY A 142 4.13 -10.33 -15.38
N THR A 143 3.37 -10.85 -16.33
CA THR A 143 2.15 -10.19 -16.78
C THR A 143 1.05 -10.63 -15.83
N LEU A 144 0.30 -9.69 -15.26
CA LEU A 144 -0.84 -10.04 -14.42
C LEU A 144 -1.86 -10.81 -15.24
N SER A 145 -2.52 -11.79 -14.61
CA SER A 145 -3.64 -12.46 -15.24
C SER A 145 -4.76 -11.44 -15.53
N PRO A 146 -5.55 -11.62 -16.60
CA PRO A 146 -6.70 -10.75 -16.87
C PRO A 146 -7.69 -10.68 -15.70
N SER A 147 -7.85 -11.78 -14.95
CA SER A 147 -8.67 -11.81 -13.74
C SER A 147 -8.10 -10.95 -12.63
N ASP A 148 -6.80 -11.03 -12.35
CA ASP A 148 -6.18 -10.20 -11.32
C ASP A 148 -6.24 -8.71 -11.73
N TYR A 149 -6.01 -8.39 -13.00
CA TYR A 149 -6.13 -7.03 -13.50
C TYR A 149 -7.54 -6.46 -13.24
N HIS A 150 -8.59 -7.22 -13.56
CA HIS A 150 -9.97 -6.80 -13.31
C HIS A 150 -10.27 -6.61 -11.82
N LEU A 151 -9.79 -7.52 -10.96
CA LEU A 151 -9.92 -7.39 -9.51
C LEU A 151 -9.22 -6.12 -8.97
N LEU A 152 -8.02 -5.82 -9.47
CA LEU A 152 -7.26 -4.63 -9.06
C LEU A 152 -7.95 -3.33 -9.49
N VAL A 153 -8.60 -3.31 -10.66
CA VAL A 153 -9.43 -2.18 -11.11
C VAL A 153 -10.60 -1.97 -10.15
N GLN A 154 -11.39 -3.01 -9.86
CA GLN A 154 -12.52 -2.92 -8.95
C GLN A 154 -12.09 -2.47 -7.54
N ALA A 155 -10.98 -3.03 -7.03
CA ALA A 155 -10.43 -2.67 -5.73
C ALA A 155 -10.00 -1.20 -5.69
N ARG A 156 -9.32 -0.71 -6.74
CA ARG A 156 -8.94 0.70 -6.84
C ARG A 156 -10.16 1.61 -6.88
N GLU A 157 -11.14 1.32 -7.73
CA GLU A 157 -12.38 2.10 -7.83
C GLU A 157 -13.11 2.17 -6.49
N ARG A 158 -13.16 1.05 -5.76
CA ARG A 158 -13.78 0.99 -4.44
C ARG A 158 -13.03 1.87 -3.42
N LEU A 159 -11.70 1.76 -3.36
CA LEU A 159 -10.89 2.56 -2.44
C LEU A 159 -10.93 4.07 -2.78
N VAL A 160 -10.90 4.42 -4.06
CA VAL A 160 -11.03 5.82 -4.52
C VAL A 160 -12.40 6.38 -4.17
N SER A 161 -13.47 5.60 -4.34
CA SER A 161 -14.81 6.02 -3.92
C SER A 161 -14.87 6.33 -2.42
N LEU A 162 -14.23 5.49 -1.59
CA LEU A 162 -14.12 5.73 -0.15
C LEU A 162 -13.29 6.99 0.15
N TRP A 163 -12.16 7.18 -0.53
CA TRP A 163 -11.31 8.36 -0.45
C TRP A 163 -12.06 9.66 -0.74
N ILE A 164 -12.81 9.70 -1.83
CA ILE A 164 -13.64 10.85 -2.20
C ILE A 164 -14.74 11.08 -1.17
N SER A 165 -15.36 10.02 -0.65
CA SER A 165 -16.45 10.16 0.33
C SER A 165 -16.01 10.81 1.64
N VAL A 166 -14.79 10.51 2.12
CA VAL A 166 -14.26 11.11 3.35
C VAL A 166 -13.70 12.51 3.12
N ALA A 167 -13.31 12.85 1.89
CA ALA A 167 -12.97 14.23 1.52
C ALA A 167 -14.16 15.18 1.75
N ALA A 168 -15.37 14.68 1.52
CA ALA A 168 -16.62 15.43 1.71
C ALA A 168 -17.13 15.38 3.16
N ALA A 169 -16.54 14.57 4.04
CA ALA A 169 -17.03 14.38 5.40
C ALA A 169 -16.78 15.63 6.27
N SER A 170 -17.84 16.10 6.92
CA SER A 170 -17.76 17.19 7.90
C SER A 170 -17.50 16.58 9.29
N PHE A 171 -16.44 17.01 9.96
CA PHE A 171 -16.25 16.66 11.37
C PHE A 171 -17.17 17.51 12.25
N PRO A 172 -17.68 16.96 13.36
CA PRO A 172 -18.52 17.72 14.29
C PRO A 172 -17.75 18.91 14.88
N PRO A 173 -18.45 20.03 15.17
CA PRO A 173 -17.83 21.18 15.82
C PRO A 173 -17.31 20.82 17.22
N CYS A 174 -16.30 21.55 17.68
CA CYS A 174 -15.75 21.36 19.02
C CYS A 174 -16.80 21.69 20.09
N SER A 175 -17.13 20.73 20.95
CA SER A 175 -18.14 20.88 22.02
C SER A 175 -17.56 21.50 23.30
N ASP A 176 -16.26 21.39 23.52
CA ASP A 176 -15.60 21.96 24.68
C ASP A 176 -15.35 23.43 24.41
N ALA A 177 -16.05 24.34 25.09
CA ALA A 177 -15.83 25.78 25.00
C ALA A 177 -14.64 26.26 25.86
N ALA A 178 -14.23 25.47 26.85
CA ALA A 178 -13.24 25.85 27.86
C ALA A 178 -11.80 25.60 27.39
N SER A 179 -11.57 24.70 26.43
CA SER A 179 -10.24 24.26 25.98
C SER A 179 -9.43 25.25 25.12
N GLY A 180 -9.68 26.57 25.21
CA GLY A 180 -8.98 27.58 24.42
C GLY A 180 -9.39 27.64 22.93
N PRO A 181 -8.66 28.37 22.06
CA PRO A 181 -8.99 28.49 20.65
C PRO A 181 -8.84 27.13 19.94
N CYS A 182 -9.88 26.70 19.24
CA CYS A 182 -9.86 25.50 18.41
C CYS A 182 -10.40 25.81 17.02
N VAL A 183 -9.67 25.41 15.99
CA VAL A 183 -10.07 25.62 14.58
C VAL A 183 -11.45 25.03 14.27
N ALA A 184 -11.84 23.93 14.93
CA ALA A 184 -13.18 23.35 14.82
C ALA A 184 -14.33 24.22 15.38
N ARG A 185 -14.04 25.38 16.00
CA ARG A 185 -15.05 26.38 16.41
C ARG A 185 -15.20 27.53 15.42
N GLY A 186 -14.34 27.62 14.40
CA GLY A 186 -14.48 28.60 13.33
C GLY A 186 -15.77 28.40 12.53
N PRO A 187 -16.26 29.41 11.80
CA PRO A 187 -17.36 29.23 10.87
C PRO A 187 -17.00 28.08 9.92
N VAL A 188 -17.87 27.07 9.83
CA VAL A 188 -17.66 25.88 8.99
C VAL A 188 -17.29 26.37 7.60
N PRO A 189 -16.08 26.08 7.09
CA PRO A 189 -15.74 26.40 5.71
C PRO A 189 -16.77 25.71 4.82
N ASP A 190 -17.36 26.47 3.90
CA ASP A 190 -18.42 26.00 3.04
C ASP A 190 -17.96 24.74 2.26
N THR A 191 -18.39 23.56 2.72
CA THR A 191 -18.02 22.26 2.15
C THR A 191 -18.55 22.06 0.73
N SER A 192 -19.33 23.01 0.20
CA SER A 192 -19.84 23.01 -1.17
C SER A 192 -18.74 23.08 -2.24
N ILE A 193 -17.50 23.48 -1.91
CA ILE A 193 -16.39 23.50 -2.88
C ILE A 193 -15.97 22.09 -3.34
N PHE A 194 -15.97 21.08 -2.46
CA PHE A 194 -15.68 19.70 -2.87
C PHE A 194 -16.78 19.12 -3.76
N ARG A 195 -18.03 19.54 -3.55
CA ARG A 195 -19.16 19.16 -4.39
C ARG A 195 -19.03 19.76 -5.81
N LEU A 196 -18.56 21.01 -5.91
CA LEU A 196 -18.35 21.71 -7.17
C LEU A 196 -17.18 21.15 -8.01
N LEU A 197 -16.14 20.60 -7.38
CA LEU A 197 -15.01 20.01 -8.11
C LEU A 197 -15.32 18.67 -8.79
N TYR A 198 -16.38 17.97 -8.36
CA TYR A 198 -16.74 16.65 -8.88
C TYR A 198 -18.08 16.59 -9.63
N GLU A 199 -19.01 17.54 -9.41
CA GLU A 199 -20.30 17.58 -10.13
C GLU A 199 -20.25 18.31 -11.49
N ASN A 200 -19.14 18.93 -11.91
CA ASN A 200 -19.03 19.56 -13.25
C ASN A 200 -17.59 19.65 -13.80
N PRO A 201 -17.23 18.89 -14.87
CA PRO A 201 -15.95 19.05 -15.57
C PRO A 201 -16.03 20.13 -16.67
N SER A 202 -16.56 21.32 -16.36
CA SER A 202 -16.59 22.44 -17.32
C SER A 202 -15.63 23.56 -16.90
N PRO A 203 -14.83 24.13 -17.85
CA PRO A 203 -13.89 25.19 -17.54
C PRO A 203 -14.63 26.52 -17.53
N SER A 204 -14.81 27.13 -16.36
CA SER A 204 -15.16 28.54 -16.28
C SER A 204 -14.38 29.22 -15.17
N ARG A 205 -13.38 29.99 -15.61
CA ARG A 205 -12.62 30.95 -14.84
C ARG A 205 -13.56 32.08 -14.42
N HIS A 206 -13.86 32.19 -13.13
CA HIS A 206 -14.12 33.50 -12.55
C HIS A 206 -13.45 33.63 -11.17
N LEU A 207 -12.76 34.76 -11.06
CA LEU A 207 -11.84 35.18 -10.02
C LEU A 207 -12.56 35.49 -8.71
N VAL A 208 -11.97 35.08 -7.59
CA VAL A 208 -12.12 35.78 -6.31
C VAL A 208 -10.76 36.35 -5.95
N GLN A 209 -10.62 37.67 -6.08
CA GLN A 209 -9.47 38.44 -5.62
C GLN A 209 -9.76 38.97 -4.21
N GLY A 210 -8.78 38.84 -3.31
CA GLY A 210 -8.65 39.71 -2.15
C GLY A 210 -8.61 39.03 -0.79
N PHE A 211 -7.56 38.25 -0.51
CA PHE A 211 -7.10 38.01 0.86
C PHE A 211 -5.57 38.08 0.89
N ASN A 212 -5.02 38.73 1.92
CA ASN A 212 -3.59 39.02 2.06
C ASN A 212 -2.77 37.74 2.28
N ASP A 213 -1.69 37.58 1.50
CA ASP A 213 -0.68 36.51 1.55
C ASP A 213 0.19 36.59 2.82
N ASN A 214 -0.34 36.15 3.96
CA ASN A 214 0.49 35.78 5.12
C ASN A 214 0.20 34.32 5.50
N ASP A 215 0.87 33.42 4.78
CA ASP A 215 1.42 32.09 5.13
C ASP A 215 0.68 31.15 6.10
N MET A 216 -0.63 31.29 6.26
CA MET A 216 -1.47 30.33 6.95
C MET A 216 -2.19 29.48 5.90
N LYS A 217 -1.50 28.46 5.38
CA LYS A 217 -2.13 27.43 4.52
C LYS A 217 -3.34 26.89 5.26
N THR A 218 -4.52 27.20 4.76
CA THR A 218 -5.77 26.76 5.37
C THR A 218 -5.83 25.23 5.36
N ASP A 219 -6.52 24.62 6.32
CA ASP A 219 -6.77 23.16 6.37
C ASP A 219 -7.24 22.60 5.03
N MET A 220 -7.91 23.43 4.24
CA MET A 220 -8.43 23.11 2.91
C MET A 220 -7.32 22.88 1.87
N GLU A 221 -6.22 23.66 1.90
CA GLU A 221 -5.09 23.51 0.98
C GLU A 221 -4.25 22.27 1.30
N VAL A 222 -4.00 22.02 2.60
CA VAL A 222 -3.32 20.81 3.05
C VAL A 222 -4.11 19.58 2.61
N SER A 223 -5.43 19.61 2.81
CA SER A 223 -6.32 18.53 2.40
C SER A 223 -6.27 18.32 0.88
N LYS A 224 -6.42 19.37 0.06
CA LYS A 224 -6.42 19.24 -1.40
C LYS A 224 -5.13 18.60 -1.94
N SER A 225 -3.96 19.04 -1.47
CA SER A 225 -2.68 18.47 -1.92
C SER A 225 -2.52 17.00 -1.53
N LEU A 226 -2.98 16.61 -0.34
CA LEU A 226 -2.99 15.22 0.09
C LEU A 226 -3.99 14.39 -0.73
N PHE A 227 -5.19 14.90 -0.99
CA PHE A 227 -6.20 14.20 -1.79
C PHE A 227 -5.67 13.86 -3.19
N GLU A 228 -5.08 14.84 -3.89
CA GLU A 228 -4.48 14.64 -5.21
C GLU A 228 -3.28 13.68 -5.16
N THR A 229 -2.40 13.82 -4.17
CA THR A 229 -1.19 12.99 -4.02
C THR A 229 -1.53 11.52 -3.79
N TYR A 230 -2.60 11.23 -3.04
CA TYR A 230 -2.97 9.89 -2.63
C TYR A 230 -4.15 9.30 -3.41
N MET A 231 -4.51 9.86 -4.58
CA MET A 231 -5.58 9.30 -5.42
C MET A 231 -5.35 7.84 -5.81
N ASN A 232 -4.09 7.44 -6.03
CA ASN A 232 -3.75 6.04 -6.32
C ASN A 232 -3.44 5.24 -5.05
N ASP A 233 -3.18 5.88 -3.91
CA ASP A 233 -2.85 5.21 -2.64
C ASP A 233 -3.80 5.67 -1.49
N PRO A 234 -5.12 5.37 -1.56
CA PRO A 234 -6.08 5.82 -0.55
C PRO A 234 -5.74 5.43 0.89
N LEU A 235 -5.26 4.20 1.15
CA LEU A 235 -4.88 3.80 2.52
C LEU A 235 -3.63 4.54 2.98
N GLY A 236 -2.67 4.81 2.09
CA GLY A 236 -1.54 5.69 2.39
C GLY A 236 -1.97 7.13 2.69
N GLY A 237 -3.01 7.62 2.02
CA GLY A 237 -3.61 8.92 2.28
C GLY A 237 -4.24 8.99 3.67
N VAL A 238 -5.04 7.98 4.04
CA VAL A 238 -5.64 7.87 5.37
C VAL A 238 -4.58 7.70 6.46
N GLU A 239 -3.56 6.88 6.22
CA GLU A 239 -2.41 6.76 7.13
C GLU A 239 -1.73 8.13 7.34
N LYS A 240 -1.51 8.87 6.26
CA LYS A 240 -0.90 10.20 6.33
C LYS A 240 -1.75 11.17 7.14
N LEU A 241 -3.07 11.16 6.97
CA LEU A 241 -4.01 11.96 7.74
C LEU A 241 -4.00 11.59 9.23
N ALA A 242 -3.94 10.30 9.56
CA ALA A 242 -3.84 9.84 10.94
C ALA A 242 -2.54 10.31 11.63
N LEU A 243 -1.44 10.45 10.87
CA LEU A 243 -0.14 10.90 11.36
C LEU A 243 0.03 12.44 11.42
N LEU A 244 -0.94 13.23 10.96
CA LEU A 244 -0.83 14.69 11.02
C LEU A 244 -0.79 15.21 12.47
N CYS A 245 -0.04 16.29 12.67
CA CYS A 245 -0.05 17.03 13.93
C CYS A 245 -1.30 17.91 14.00
N TRP A 246 -2.45 17.28 14.32
CA TRP A 246 -3.72 17.99 14.44
C TRP A 246 -3.72 18.99 15.59
N LYS A 247 -3.11 18.62 16.72
CA LYS A 247 -3.02 19.49 17.91
C LYS A 247 -2.12 20.69 17.59
N GLY A 248 -2.62 21.90 17.77
CA GLY A 248 -1.83 23.12 17.59
C GLY A 248 -2.44 24.30 18.34
N GLY A 249 -1.61 25.31 18.59
CA GLY A 249 -1.98 26.55 19.27
C GLY A 249 -1.02 27.66 18.87
N LEU A 250 -1.06 28.82 19.54
CA LEU A 250 -0.22 29.99 19.22
C LEU A 250 1.29 29.68 19.21
N GLU A 251 1.73 28.64 19.91
CA GLU A 251 3.14 28.26 20.08
C GLU A 251 3.50 26.86 19.54
N GLU A 252 2.51 26.05 19.11
CA GLU A 252 2.73 24.66 18.63
C GLU A 252 2.50 24.56 17.11
N THR A 253 3.42 23.91 16.39
CA THR A 253 3.37 23.68 14.94
C THR A 253 2.36 22.60 14.53
N GLY A 254 1.07 22.84 14.75
CA GLY A 254 0.00 21.94 14.33
C GLY A 254 -1.19 22.66 13.73
N LEU A 255 -2.22 21.91 13.36
CA LEU A 255 -3.39 22.43 12.62
C LEU A 255 -4.41 23.19 13.50
N GLY A 256 -4.02 23.60 14.71
CA GLY A 256 -4.85 24.45 15.57
C GLY A 256 -6.04 23.75 16.25
N TYR A 257 -6.06 22.41 16.30
CA TYR A 257 -7.10 21.68 17.04
C TYR A 257 -6.75 21.58 18.53
N CYS A 258 -7.76 21.65 19.40
CA CYS A 258 -7.58 21.31 20.81
C CYS A 258 -7.29 19.80 20.95
N ALA A 259 -6.71 19.39 22.09
CA ALA A 259 -6.28 18.00 22.30
C ALA A 259 -7.41 16.97 22.08
N PRO A 260 -8.65 17.15 22.60
CA PRO A 260 -9.74 16.20 22.34
C PRO A 260 -10.11 16.09 20.86
N CYS A 261 -10.24 17.22 20.13
CA CYS A 261 -10.57 17.19 18.70
C CYS A 261 -9.44 16.60 17.85
N ALA A 262 -8.19 16.89 18.21
CA ALA A 262 -7.02 16.29 17.55
C ALA A 262 -7.01 14.77 17.73
N GLN A 263 -7.25 14.29 18.95
CA GLN A 263 -7.31 12.86 19.24
C GLN A 263 -8.45 12.16 18.50
N ALA A 264 -9.66 12.72 18.55
CA ALA A 264 -10.82 12.15 17.85
C ALA A 264 -10.60 12.03 16.34
N ARG A 265 -9.90 12.99 15.72
CA ARG A 265 -9.53 12.91 14.29
C ARG A 265 -8.52 11.81 14.01
N LYS A 266 -7.49 11.66 14.86
CA LYS A 266 -6.51 10.58 14.73
C LYS A 266 -7.20 9.21 14.81
N GLU A 267 -8.04 9.02 15.81
CA GLU A 267 -8.80 7.78 16.01
C GLU A 267 -9.73 7.48 14.83
N PHE A 268 -10.43 8.50 14.32
CA PHE A 268 -11.26 8.37 13.12
C PHE A 268 -10.45 7.87 11.92
N TRP A 269 -9.30 8.48 11.62
CA TRP A 269 -8.49 8.07 10.48
C TRP A 269 -7.84 6.69 10.67
N VAL A 270 -7.40 6.35 11.89
CA VAL A 270 -6.94 4.99 12.20
C VAL A 270 -8.03 3.97 11.91
N LYS A 271 -9.26 4.22 12.40
CA LYS A 271 -10.39 3.33 12.16
C LYS A 271 -10.74 3.23 10.67
N CYS A 272 -10.77 4.35 9.94
CA CYS A 272 -11.00 4.30 8.49
C CYS A 272 -9.95 3.44 7.78
N ARG A 273 -8.67 3.53 8.17
CA ARG A 273 -7.58 2.75 7.58
C ARG A 273 -7.82 1.24 7.77
N GLU A 274 -8.22 0.84 8.98
CA GLU A 274 -8.55 -0.55 9.32
C GLU A 274 -9.77 -1.05 8.55
N ASP A 275 -10.88 -0.30 8.60
CA ASP A 275 -12.11 -0.64 7.90
C ASP A 275 -11.89 -0.79 6.39
N TRP A 276 -11.09 0.11 5.79
CA TRP A 276 -10.80 0.08 4.36
C TRP A 276 -9.86 -1.06 3.97
N TRP A 277 -8.95 -1.45 4.87
CA TRP A 277 -8.11 -2.64 4.67
C TRP A 277 -8.96 -3.91 4.63
N GLU A 278 -9.96 -4.01 5.49
CA GLU A 278 -10.90 -5.12 5.48
C GLU A 278 -11.80 -5.13 4.23
N ILE A 279 -12.33 -3.96 3.84
CA ILE A 279 -13.08 -3.84 2.57
C ILE A 279 -12.20 -4.24 1.38
N PHE A 280 -10.94 -3.81 1.36
CA PHE A 280 -10.00 -4.19 0.30
C PHE A 280 -9.83 -5.72 0.24
N GLY A 281 -9.61 -6.37 1.38
CA GLY A 281 -9.50 -7.84 1.48
C GLY A 281 -10.73 -8.55 0.91
N GLN A 282 -11.94 -8.09 1.26
CA GLN A 282 -13.19 -8.63 0.74
C GLN A 282 -13.29 -8.52 -0.78
N VAL A 283 -12.88 -7.39 -1.37
CA VAL A 283 -12.93 -7.20 -2.84
C VAL A 283 -11.96 -8.14 -3.56
N VAL A 284 -10.76 -8.34 -3.01
CA VAL A 284 -9.73 -9.20 -3.64
C VAL A 284 -9.83 -10.68 -3.25
N GLY A 285 -10.78 -11.04 -2.37
CA GLY A 285 -11.02 -12.41 -1.92
C GLY A 285 -9.92 -12.93 -1.00
N CYS A 286 -9.40 -12.10 -0.10
CA CYS A 286 -8.36 -12.44 0.88
C CYS A 286 -8.82 -12.17 2.31
#